data_AF-A0A3C0DL58-F1
#
_entry.id   AF-A0A3C0DL58-F1
#
_cell.length_a   1.000
_cell.length_b   1.000
_cell.length_c   1.000
_cell.angle_alpha   90.00
_cell.angle_beta   90.00
_cell.angle_gamma   90.00
#
_symmetry.space_group_name_H-M   'P 1'
#
loop_
_entity.id
_entity.type
_entity.pdbx_description
1 polymer ?
#
loop_
_entity_poly.entity_id
_entity_poly.type
_entity_poly.pdbx_seq_one_letter_code
_entity_poly.pdbx_strand_id
1 'polypeptide(L)' 'VLTDAAIKGKADHLLGLKENVIIGKLIPAGTGMVGFPDDDEAEMEAGVENTGLHEDEPLADAE' A
#
# COMPACT_ATOMS: atom_id res chain seq x y z
N VAL A 1 -11.47 -10.97 19.96
CA VAL A 1 -10.51 -10.19 19.14
C VAL A 1 -10.98 -8.74 18.94
N LEU A 2 -12.14 -8.48 18.33
CA LEU A 2 -12.61 -7.11 18.08
C LEU A 2 -12.93 -6.33 19.36
N THR A 3 -13.57 -6.97 20.36
CA THR A 3 -13.90 -6.32 21.64
C THR A 3 -12.65 -5.86 22.39
N ASP A 4 -11.61 -6.69 22.42
CA ASP A 4 -10.35 -6.37 23.10
C ASP A 4 -9.57 -5.27 22.35
N ALA A 5 -9.59 -5.29 21.01
CA ALA A 5 -9.03 -4.21 20.19
C ALA A 5 -9.77 -2.88 20.40
N ALA A 6 -11.10 -2.90 20.51
CA ALA A 6 -11.90 -1.70 20.75
C ALA A 6 -11.66 -1.11 22.16
N ILE A 7 -11.61 -1.95 23.19
CA ILE A 7 -11.32 -1.53 24.57
C ILE A 7 -9.92 -0.94 24.69
N LYS A 8 -8.94 -1.53 24.01
CA LYS A 8 -7.54 -1.07 24.02
C LYS A 8 -7.27 0.07 23.03
N GLY A 9 -8.26 0.47 22.23
CA GLY A 9 -8.09 1.49 21.18
C GLY A 9 -7.01 1.12 20.17
N LYS A 10 -6.87 -0.17 19.83
CA LYS A 10 -5.79 -0.67 18.98
C LYS A 10 -5.94 -0.11 17.56
N ALA A 11 -4.92 0.60 17.08
CA ALA A 11 -4.81 1.02 15.69
C ALA A 11 -4.22 -0.12 14.83
N ASP A 12 -4.70 -0.22 13.59
CA ASP A 12 -4.17 -1.12 12.58
C ASP A 12 -3.50 -0.30 11.48
N HIS A 13 -2.19 -0.46 11.36
CA HIS A 13 -1.37 0.28 10.40
C HIS A 13 -1.36 -0.36 9.01
N LEU A 14 -2.13 -1.43 8.78
CA LEU A 14 -2.30 -2.08 7.47
C LEU A 14 -0.95 -2.50 6.85
N LEU A 15 -0.04 -3.05 7.65
CA LEU A 15 1.26 -3.52 7.15
C LEU A 15 1.19 -4.94 6.56
N GLY A 16 0.08 -5.64 6.76
CA GLY A 16 -0.08 -7.04 6.38
C GLY A 16 -0.90 -7.28 5.12
N LEU A 17 -0.79 -8.49 4.59
CA LEU A 17 -1.52 -8.94 3.41
C LEU A 17 -3.04 -8.92 3.65
N LYS A 18 -3.49 -9.50 4.76
CA LYS A 18 -4.92 -9.75 4.99
C LYS A 18 -5.69 -8.46 5.20
N GLU A 19 -5.13 -7.55 5.98
CA GLU A 19 -5.77 -6.28 6.31
C GLU A 19 -5.96 -5.41 5.05
N ASN A 20 -4.94 -5.35 4.20
CA ASN A 20 -5.03 -4.65 2.91
C ASN A 20 -6.01 -5.29 1.94
N VAL A 21 -6.07 -6.63 1.88
CA VAL A 21 -7.07 -7.35 1.08
C VAL A 21 -8.49 -7.03 1.56
N ILE A 22 -8.71 -7.01 2.88
CA ILE A 22 -10.04 -6.75 3.46
C ILE A 22 -10.50 -5.31 3.17
N ILE A 23 -9.58 -4.34 3.23
CA ILE A 23 -9.88 -2.92 2.98
C ILE A 23 -9.95 -2.60 1.47
N GLY A 24 -9.31 -3.41 0.62
CA GLY A 24 -9.23 -3.19 -0.83
C GLY A 24 -8.08 -2.27 -1.25
N LYS A 25 -6.99 -2.23 -0.48
CA LYS A 25 -5.75 -1.53 -0.83
C LYS A 25 -4.75 -2.49 -1.48
N LEU A 26 -3.78 -1.93 -2.19
CA LEU A 26 -2.68 -2.70 -2.76
C LEU A 26 -1.93 -3.43 -1.64
N ILE A 27 -1.66 -4.72 -1.87
CA ILE A 27 -0.99 -5.57 -0.88
C ILE A 27 0.53 -5.38 -0.91
N PRO A 28 1.25 -5.59 0.19
CA PRO A 28 2.71 -5.53 0.24
C PRO A 28 3.34 -6.79 -0.40
N ALA A 29 3.06 -7.02 -1.68
CA ALA A 29 3.60 -8.12 -2.47
C ALA A 29 3.57 -7.76 -3.96
N GLY A 30 4.56 -8.25 -4.72
CA GLY A 30 4.64 -8.02 -6.17
C GLY A 30 4.70 -6.54 -6.50
N THR A 31 3.75 -6.05 -7.32
CA THR A 31 3.66 -4.63 -7.72
C THR A 31 3.39 -3.69 -6.55
N GLY A 32 2.87 -4.20 -5.43
CA GLY A 32 2.66 -3.42 -4.23
C GLY A 32 3.85 -3.30 -3.28
N MET A 33 5.02 -3.81 -3.66
CA MET A 33 6.26 -3.56 -2.93
C MET A 33 6.91 -2.21 -3.29
N VAL A 34 6.45 -1.54 -4.34
CA VAL A 34 7.00 -0.24 -4.76
C VAL A 34 6.71 0.80 -3.68
N GLY A 35 7.74 1.21 -2.94
CA GLY A 35 7.62 2.17 -1.84
C GLY A 35 7.25 1.55 -0.48
N PHE A 36 7.13 0.22 -0.39
CA PHE A 36 7.08 -0.47 0.89
C PHE A 36 8.51 -0.67 1.42
N PRO A 37 8.81 -0.28 2.67
CA PRO A 37 10.13 -0.52 3.25
C PRO A 37 10.41 -2.02 3.38
N ASP A 38 11.64 -2.42 3.07
CA ASP A 38 12.11 -3.78 3.32
C ASP A 38 12.05 -4.06 4.83
N ASP A 39 11.62 -5.27 5.20
CA ASP A 39 11.18 -5.68 6.55
C ASP A 39 12.19 -5.45 7.70
N ASP A 40 13.42 -4.99 7.41
CA ASP A 40 14.45 -4.66 8.40
C ASP A 40 14.24 -3.31 9.09
N GLU A 41 13.46 -2.38 8.52
CA GLU A 41 13.19 -1.05 9.11
C GLU A 41 11.70 -0.65 8.98
N ALA A 42 10.82 -1.39 9.67
CA ALA A 42 9.39 -1.11 9.74
C ALA A 42 9.05 0.07 10.69
N GLU A 43 9.62 1.25 10.45
CA GLU A 43 9.06 2.52 10.95
C GLU A 43 9.26 3.63 9.92
N MET A 44 8.36 3.77 8.94
CA MET A 44 8.11 5.08 8.33
C MET A 44 6.75 5.15 7.64
N GLU A 45 6.16 6.34 7.75
CA GLU A 45 4.84 6.72 7.25
C GLU A 45 4.63 6.29 5.79
N ALA A 46 3.60 5.48 5.53
CA ALA A 46 3.10 5.24 4.19
C ALA A 46 2.40 6.50 3.65
N GLY A 47 3.20 7.49 3.29
CA GLY A 47 2.80 8.57 2.39
C GLY A 47 2.49 7.94 1.04
N VAL A 48 1.20 7.73 0.77
CA VAL A 48 0.70 7.32 -0.54
C VAL A 48 0.99 8.45 -1.52
N GLU A 49 2.18 8.46 -2.12
CA GLU A 49 2.34 9.07 -3.43
C GLU A 49 1.64 8.12 -4.40
N ASN A 50 0.46 8.55 -4.85
CA ASN A 50 -0.17 8.03 -6.04
C ASN A 50 0.85 8.17 -7.18
N THR A 51 1.65 7.13 -7.43
CA THR A 51 2.44 7.01 -8.64
C THR A 51 1.43 6.83 -9.76
N GLY A 52 1.00 7.99 -10.27
CA GLY A 52 0.20 8.07 -11.47
C GLY A 52 0.85 7.15 -12.48
N LEU A 53 0.08 6.17 -12.92
CA LEU A 53 0.35 5.46 -14.17
C LEU A 53 0.75 6.56 -15.16
N HIS A 54 2.01 6.58 -15.58
CA HIS A 54 2.40 7.41 -16.71
C HIS A 54 1.52 6.92 -17.85
N GLU A 55 0.53 7.74 -18.21
CA GLU A 55 -0.27 7.55 -19.39
C GLU A 55 0.74 7.55 -20.53
N ASP A 56 0.93 6.39 -21.16
CA ASP A 56 1.76 6.25 -22.36
C ASP A 56 1.25 7.27 -23.38
N GLU A 57 1.98 8.38 -23.58
CA GLU A 57 1.72 9.25 -24.73
C GLU A 57 2.02 8.42 -25.98
N PRO A 58 1.05 8.17 -26.88
CA PRO A 58 1.38 7.62 -28.17
C PRO A 58 2.06 8.74 -28.95
N LEU A 59 3.39 8.68 -29.06
CA LEU A 59 4.08 9.52 -30.02
C LEU A 59 3.65 9.05 -31.41
N ALA A 60 2.72 9.82 -31.98
CA ALA A 60 2.24 9.66 -33.32
C ALA A 60 3.38 9.97 -34.29
N ASP A 61 4.12 8.95 -34.70
CA ASP A 61 4.92 9.05 -35.91
C ASP A 61 4.05 8.63 -37.09
N ALA A 62 3.27 9.60 -37.55
CA ALA A 62 2.71 9.61 -38.88
C ALA A 62 3.77 10.14 -39.86
N GLU A 63 4.49 9.23 -40.52
CA GLU A 63 5.01 9.39 -41.89
C GLU A 63 4.99 8.05 -42.63
#